data_AF-A0A8S3X8W1-F1
#
_entry.id   AF-A0A8S3X8W1-F1
#
_cell.length_a   1.000
_cell.length_b   1.000
_cell.length_c   1.000
_cell.angle_alpha   90.00
_cell.angle_beta   90.00
_cell.angle_gamma   90.00
#
_symmetry.space_group_name_H-M   'P 1'
#
loop_
_entity.id
_entity.type
_entity.pdbx_description
1 polymer ?
#
loop_
_entity_poly.entity_id
_entity_poly.type
_entity_poly.pdbx_seq_one_letter_code
_entity_poly.pdbx_strand_id
1 'polypeptide(L)'
;METRLHELSQIHRYIEGLDKEVTMVLQNLQWDRKRLLEGWPMSICSYNHNHRLPPDKKKSHEKECFLKSQGYMKDDQFLPDPLDANANTLVKLNTDNINSIINYASSADHLFKKVVIVFFWN
;
A
#
# COMPACT_ATOMS: atom_id res chain seq x y z
N MET A 1 13.57 -53.71 8.25
CA MET A 1 14.20 -52.38 8.40
C MET A 1 14.96 -51.97 7.14
N GLU A 2 15.69 -52.91 6.51
CA GLU A 2 16.40 -52.70 5.24
C GLU A 2 15.52 -52.23 4.07
N THR A 3 14.32 -52.76 3.91
CA THR A 3 13.39 -52.36 2.83
C THR A 3 13.03 -50.88 2.91
N ARG A 4 12.70 -50.38 4.10
CA ARG A 4 12.41 -48.95 4.32
C ARG A 4 13.62 -48.07 4.06
N LEU A 5 14.83 -48.52 4.44
CA LEU A 5 16.07 -47.79 4.18
C LEU A 5 16.36 -47.73 2.67
N HIS A 6 16.11 -48.83 1.96
CA HIS A 6 16.26 -48.89 0.51
C HIS A 6 15.29 -47.93 -0.20
N GLU A 7 14.01 -47.96 0.17
CA GLU A 7 12.98 -47.04 -0.36
C GLU A 7 13.34 -45.58 -0.08
N LEU A 8 13.77 -45.25 1.14
CA LEU A 8 14.26 -43.91 1.48
C LEU A 8 15.44 -43.49 0.61
N SER A 9 16.38 -44.41 0.34
CA SER A 9 17.52 -44.12 -0.54
C SER A 9 17.11 -43.84 -1.98
N GLN A 10 16.07 -44.52 -2.48
CA GLN A 10 15.55 -44.28 -3.82
C GLN A 10 14.88 -42.91 -3.91
N ILE A 11 14.08 -42.54 -2.91
CA ILE A 11 13.47 -41.22 -2.81
C ILE A 11 14.54 -40.13 -2.77
N HIS A 12 15.61 -40.33 -2.00
CA HIS A 12 16.71 -39.36 -1.92
C HIS A 12 17.38 -39.14 -3.28
N ARG A 13 17.73 -40.23 -3.99
CA ARG A 13 18.33 -40.13 -5.33
C ARG A 13 17.40 -39.46 -6.33
N TYR A 14 16.10 -39.71 -6.23
CA TYR A 14 15.11 -39.06 -7.09
C TYR A 14 15.06 -37.55 -6.83
N ILE A 15 15.03 -37.13 -5.57
CA ILE A 15 15.07 -35.72 -5.17
C ILE A 15 16.35 -35.05 -5.67
N GLU A 16 17.51 -35.70 -5.53
CA GLU A 16 18.78 -35.19 -6.05
C GLU A 16 18.79 -35.06 -7.58
N GLY A 17 18.14 -35.98 -8.29
CA GLY A 17 17.95 -35.90 -9.74
C GLY A 17 17.13 -34.67 -10.13
N LEU A 18 15.99 -34.48 -9.49
CA LEU A 18 15.14 -33.30 -9.72
C LEU A 18 15.85 -32.00 -9.38
N ASP A 19 16.64 -31.96 -8.31
CA ASP A 19 17.37 -30.76 -7.91
C ASP A 19 18.40 -30.32 -8.96
N LYS A 20 19.06 -31.30 -9.61
CA LYS A 20 19.97 -31.05 -10.73
C LYS A 20 19.23 -30.52 -11.96
N GLU A 21 18.09 -31.11 -12.31
CA GLU A 21 17.28 -30.64 -13.44
C GLU A 21 16.79 -29.21 -13.23
N VAL A 22 16.26 -28.91 -12.04
CA VAL A 22 15.85 -27.55 -11.66
C VAL A 22 17.03 -26.59 -11.76
N THR A 23 18.20 -26.97 -11.25
CA THR A 23 19.41 -26.15 -11.32
C THR A 23 19.82 -25.88 -12.77
N MET A 24 19.75 -26.89 -13.65
CA MET A 24 20.06 -26.73 -15.07
C MET A 24 19.09 -25.77 -15.77
N VAL A 25 17.79 -25.88 -15.48
CA VAL A 25 16.77 -24.96 -16.00
C VAL A 25 17.05 -23.52 -15.54
N LEU A 26 17.33 -23.32 -14.25
CA LEU A 26 17.64 -21.99 -13.71
C LEU A 26 18.90 -21.39 -14.33
N GLN A 27 19.95 -22.19 -14.53
CA GLN A 27 21.18 -21.76 -15.20
C GLN A 27 20.92 -21.34 -16.66
N ASN A 28 20.12 -22.11 -17.40
CA ASN A 28 19.75 -21.79 -18.79
C ASN A 28 18.98 -20.46 -18.87
N LEU A 29 18.15 -20.16 -17.88
CA LEU A 29 17.41 -18.90 -17.78
C LEU A 29 18.26 -17.75 -17.19
N GLN A 30 19.51 -18.01 -16.81
CA GLN A 30 20.37 -17.08 -16.06
C GLN A 30 19.72 -16.58 -14.76
N TRP A 31 18.85 -17.41 -14.16
CA TRP A 31 18.19 -17.11 -12.91
C TRP A 31 19.05 -17.59 -11.73
N ASP A 32 19.36 -16.67 -10.83
CA ASP A 32 20.09 -17.00 -9.61
C ASP A 32 19.12 -17.63 -8.59
N ARG A 33 19.33 -18.92 -8.31
CA ARG A 33 18.55 -19.69 -7.33
C ARG A 33 18.57 -19.05 -5.94
N LYS A 34 19.69 -18.43 -5.52
CA LYS A 34 19.78 -17.76 -4.21
C LYS A 34 18.85 -16.56 -4.17
N ARG A 35 18.83 -15.75 -5.23
CA ARG A 35 17.92 -14.60 -5.36
C ARG A 35 16.45 -14.99 -5.45
N LEU A 36 16.13 -16.16 -6.00
CA LEU A 36 14.76 -16.68 -6.04
C LEU A 36 14.27 -17.14 -4.66
N LEU A 37 15.16 -17.67 -3.83
CA LEU A 37 14.87 -18.16 -2.48
C LEU A 37 14.95 -17.05 -1.42
N GLU A 38 15.71 -15.99 -1.68
CA GLU A 38 15.65 -14.73 -0.95
C GLU A 38 14.27 -14.13 -1.19
N GLY A 39 13.33 -14.44 -0.29
CA GLY A 39 11.97 -13.91 -0.33
C GLY A 39 12.01 -12.40 -0.58
N TRP A 40 11.21 -11.95 -1.56
CA TRP A 40 11.25 -10.56 -1.98
C TRP A 40 10.99 -9.67 -0.76
N PRO A 41 11.81 -8.63 -0.51
CA PRO A 41 11.63 -7.78 0.65
C PRO A 41 10.21 -7.22 0.58
N MET A 42 9.36 -7.58 1.53
CA MET A 42 7.99 -7.08 1.59
C MET A 42 7.95 -5.90 2.56
N SER A 43 7.46 -4.77 2.07
CA SER A 43 7.24 -3.56 2.84
C SER A 43 5.80 -3.46 3.33
N ILE A 44 5.60 -2.84 4.50
CA ILE A 44 4.28 -2.60 5.07
C ILE A 44 3.77 -1.24 4.56
N CYS A 45 2.48 -1.18 4.21
CA CYS A 45 1.79 0.06 3.85
C CYS A 45 1.62 0.98 5.06
N SER A 46 1.84 2.29 4.87
CA SER A 46 1.71 3.29 5.94
C SER A 46 0.26 3.52 6.39
N TYR A 47 -0.73 3.23 5.54
CA TYR A 47 -2.16 3.46 5.82
C TYR A 47 -2.91 2.19 6.27
N ASN A 48 -2.32 1.01 6.06
CA ASN A 48 -2.90 -0.26 6.52
C ASN A 48 -1.80 -1.28 6.81
N HIS A 49 -1.59 -1.60 8.08
CA HIS A 49 -0.55 -2.53 8.52
C HIS A 49 -0.75 -3.98 8.04
N ASN A 50 -1.95 -4.35 7.57
CA ASN A 50 -2.23 -5.67 7.02
C ASN A 50 -1.77 -5.81 5.56
N HIS A 51 -1.46 -4.71 4.87
CA HIS A 51 -0.98 -4.76 3.49
C HIS A 51 0.54 -4.94 3.45
N ARG A 52 0.98 -6.05 2.84
CA ARG A 52 2.39 -6.35 2.55
C ARG A 52 2.63 -6.30 1.06
N LEU A 53 3.60 -5.49 0.64
CA LEU A 53 3.76 -5.08 -0.75
C LEU A 53 5.24 -5.05 -1.14
N PRO A 54 5.56 -5.39 -2.40
CA PRO A 54 6.87 -5.11 -2.97
C PRO A 54 7.22 -3.60 -2.89
N PRO A 55 8.47 -3.22 -2.55
CA PRO A 55 8.89 -1.83 -2.34
C PRO A 55 8.67 -0.94 -3.55
N ASP A 56 8.85 -1.49 -4.75
CA ASP A 56 8.60 -0.88 -6.05
C ASP A 56 7.14 -0.46 -6.22
N LYS A 57 6.19 -1.21 -5.66
CA LYS A 57 4.74 -0.93 -5.73
C LYS A 57 4.20 -0.20 -4.51
N LYS A 58 5.02 0.05 -3.50
CA LYS A 58 4.58 0.69 -2.25
C LYS A 58 3.99 2.08 -2.50
N LYS A 59 4.70 2.92 -3.25
CA LYS A 59 4.31 4.33 -3.47
C LYS A 59 2.99 4.47 -4.23
N SER A 60 2.76 3.64 -5.25
CA SER A 60 1.50 3.66 -6.01
C SER A 60 0.34 3.14 -5.15
N HIS A 61 0.54 2.04 -4.44
CA HIS A 61 -0.45 1.50 -3.51
C HIS A 61 -0.81 2.50 -2.42
N GLU A 62 0.17 3.18 -1.82
CA GLU A 62 -0.07 4.12 -0.72
C GLU A 62 -0.98 5.28 -1.14
N LYS A 63 -0.84 5.78 -2.36
CA LYS A 63 -1.78 6.77 -2.92
C LYS A 63 -3.21 6.24 -2.97
N GLU A 64 -3.41 5.05 -3.55
CA GLU A 64 -4.74 4.43 -3.64
C GLU A 64 -5.31 4.07 -2.26
N CYS A 65 -4.47 3.57 -1.36
CA CYS A 65 -4.86 3.14 -0.03
C CYS A 65 -5.24 4.33 0.84
N PHE A 66 -4.54 5.46 0.71
CA PHE A 66 -4.92 6.72 1.33
C PHE A 66 -6.31 7.15 0.87
N LEU A 67 -6.55 7.22 -0.43
CA LEU A 67 -7.85 7.61 -0.98
C LEU A 67 -8.98 6.69 -0.49
N LYS A 68 -8.75 5.38 -0.51
CA LYS A 68 -9.70 4.39 0.01
C LYS A 68 -9.98 4.59 1.50
N SER A 69 -8.98 4.95 2.30
CA SER A 69 -9.17 5.26 3.74
C SER A 69 -10.03 6.50 3.98
N GLN A 70 -10.08 7.41 3.01
CA GLN A 70 -10.92 8.61 3.02
C GLN A 70 -12.32 8.36 2.41
N GLY A 71 -12.63 7.13 2.01
CA GLY A 71 -13.94 6.75 1.47
C GLY A 71 -14.05 6.80 -0.05
N TYR A 72 -12.99 7.15 -0.78
CA TYR A 72 -13.00 7.16 -2.24
C TYR A 72 -12.91 5.74 -2.82
N MET A 73 -13.62 5.52 -3.92
CA MET A 73 -13.55 4.30 -4.73
C MET A 73 -12.49 4.44 -5.82
N LYS A 74 -12.05 3.32 -6.39
CA LYS A 74 -11.04 3.31 -7.47
C LYS A 74 -11.51 4.02 -8.73
N ASP A 75 -12.81 3.99 -8.98
CA ASP A 75 -13.43 4.55 -10.18
C ASP A 75 -13.93 5.98 -9.97
N ASP A 76 -13.68 6.55 -8.79
CA ASP A 76 -14.05 7.94 -8.51
C ASP A 76 -13.21 8.88 -9.38
N GLN A 77 -13.89 9.69 -10.17
CA GLN A 77 -13.27 10.72 -10.97
C GLN A 77 -13.00 11.94 -10.09
N PHE A 78 -11.72 12.26 -9.88
CA PHE A 78 -11.36 13.49 -9.17
C PHE A 78 -11.88 14.70 -9.94
N LEU A 79 -12.39 15.67 -9.19
CA LEU A 79 -12.63 17.00 -9.74
C LEU A 79 -11.30 17.57 -10.24
N PRO A 80 -11.32 18.31 -11.36
CA PRO A 80 -10.11 18.94 -11.87
C PRO A 80 -9.55 19.90 -10.83
N ASP A 81 -8.21 19.98 -10.77
CA ASP A 81 -7.55 21.01 -9.96
C ASP A 81 -8.08 22.39 -10.36
N PRO A 82 -8.28 23.31 -9.39
CA PRO A 82 -8.75 24.64 -9.71
C PRO A 82 -7.76 25.34 -10.64
N LEU A 83 -8.27 25.82 -11.78
CA LEU A 83 -7.48 26.41 -12.88
C LEU A 83 -6.63 27.63 -12.45
N ASP A 84 -7.07 28.34 -11.42
CA ASP A 84 -6.32 29.44 -10.81
C ASP A 84 -6.69 29.52 -9.32
N ALA A 85 -5.69 29.35 -8.44
CA ALA A 85 -5.84 29.41 -6.98
C ALA A 85 -6.27 30.79 -6.45
N ASN A 86 -6.27 31.82 -7.31
CA ASN A 86 -6.71 33.19 -7.05
C ASN A 86 -7.94 33.59 -7.88
N ALA A 87 -8.60 32.65 -8.56
CA ALA A 87 -9.80 32.97 -9.32
C ALA A 87 -10.90 33.53 -8.40
N ASN A 88 -11.59 34.59 -8.85
CA ASN A 88 -12.74 35.19 -8.14
C ASN A 88 -13.92 34.22 -7.95
N THR A 89 -13.90 33.05 -8.60
CA THR A 89 -14.87 31.97 -8.43
C THR A 89 -14.53 31.04 -7.26
N LEU A 90 -13.36 31.17 -6.64
CA LEU A 90 -12.96 30.42 -5.45
C LEU A 90 -13.32 31.19 -4.19
N VAL A 91 -14.12 30.57 -3.32
CA VAL A 91 -14.35 31.10 -1.97
C VAL A 91 -13.20 30.64 -1.07
N LYS A 92 -12.21 31.52 -0.88
CA LYS A 92 -11.19 31.34 0.17
C LYS A 92 -11.68 31.97 1.46
N LEU A 93 -12.01 31.15 2.45
CA LEU A 93 -12.25 31.63 3.81
C LEU A 93 -10.89 31.85 4.48
N ASN A 94 -10.64 33.05 4.96
CA ASN A 94 -9.48 33.32 5.81
C ASN A 94 -9.72 32.71 7.21
N THR A 95 -8.65 32.62 8.01
CA THR A 95 -8.70 32.04 9.37
C THR A 95 -9.75 32.73 10.25
N ASP A 96 -9.92 34.04 10.10
CA ASP A 96 -10.88 34.81 10.90
C ASP A 96 -12.34 34.49 10.52
N ASN A 97 -12.62 34.31 9.23
CA ASN A 97 -13.93 33.90 8.73
C ASN A 97 -14.26 32.48 9.18
N ILE A 98 -13.28 31.56 9.12
CA ILE A 98 -13.44 30.18 9.60
C ILE A 98 -13.77 30.19 11.10
N ASN A 99 -12.98 30.92 11.90
CA ASN A 99 -13.21 31.03 13.34
C ASN A 99 -14.57 31.65 13.66
N SER A 100 -14.96 32.69 12.94
CA SER A 100 -16.28 33.34 13.07
C SER A 100 -17.43 32.37 12.79
N ILE A 101 -17.34 31.58 11.71
CA ILE A 101 -18.35 30.57 11.34
C ILE A 101 -18.42 29.47 12.40
N ILE A 102 -17.27 28.96 12.86
CA ILE A 102 -17.20 27.91 13.90
C ILE A 102 -17.78 28.41 15.23
N ASN A 103 -17.47 29.65 15.61
CA ASN A 103 -17.99 30.25 16.84
C ASN A 103 -19.49 30.49 16.76
N TYR A 104 -19.98 30.98 15.62
CA TYR A 104 -21.41 31.14 15.40
C TYR A 104 -22.15 29.79 15.47
N ALA A 105 -21.69 28.77 14.75
CA ALA A 105 -22.29 27.43 14.78
C ALA A 105 -22.29 26.82 16.19
N SER A 106 -21.19 26.99 16.93
CA SER A 106 -21.08 26.56 18.33
C SER A 106 -22.02 27.30 19.28
N SER A 107 -22.42 28.53 18.96
CA SER A 107 -23.37 29.31 19.76
C SER A 107 -24.83 29.04 19.38
N ALA A 108 -25.09 28.64 18.13
CA ALA A 108 -26.42 28.38 17.61
C ALA A 108 -26.91 26.95 17.88
N ASP A 109 -26.01 25.98 17.98
CA ASP A 109 -26.34 24.58 18.28
C ASP A 109 -25.48 24.02 19.42
N HIS A 110 -26.15 23.68 20.54
CA HIS A 110 -25.54 23.07 21.73
C HIS A 110 -24.91 21.69 21.48
N LEU A 111 -25.26 20.99 20.40
CA LEU A 111 -24.67 19.70 20.04
C LEU A 111 -23.46 19.84 19.11
N PHE A 112 -23.16 21.06 18.64
CA PHE A 112 -22.03 21.32 17.76
C PHE A 112 -20.70 21.08 18.48
N LYS A 113 -19.95 20.08 18.03
CA LYS A 113 -18.60 19.78 18.53
C LYS A 113 -17.55 20.38 17.61
N LYS A 114 -16.70 21.26 18.15
CA LYS A 114 -15.53 21.79 17.44
C LYS A 114 -14.53 20.66 17.20
N VAL A 115 -14.46 20.16 15.97
CA VAL A 115 -13.42 19.23 15.53
C VAL A 115 -12.43 20.00 14.68
N VAL A 116 -11.19 20.13 15.17
CA VAL A 116 -10.10 20.73 14.41
C VAL A 116 -9.48 19.66 13.52
N ILE A 117 -9.73 19.73 12.22
CA ILE A 117 -9.08 18.87 11.23
C ILE A 117 -7.86 19.64 10.72
N VAL A 118 -6.67 19.24 11.18
CA VAL A 118 -5.41 19.81 10.71
C VAL A 118 -4.98 19.07 9.45
N PHE A 119 -5.07 19.71 8.29
CA PHE A 119 -4.48 19.21 7.06
C PHE A 119 -3.01 19.63 7.01
N PHE A 120 -2.11 18.65 7.12
CA PHE A 120 -0.70 18.86 6.79
C PHE A 120 -0.52 18.68 5.28
N TRP A 121 -0.17 19.75 4.58
CA TRP A 121 0.41 19.68 3.24
C TRP A 121 1.93 19.63 3.36
N ASN A 122 2.56 18.70 2.64
CA ASN A 122 4.01 18.52 2.51
C ASN A 122 4.41 18.87 1.08
#